data_AF-A0A849DH52-F1
#
_entry.id   AF-A0A849DH52-F1
#
_cell.length_a   1.000
_cell.length_b   1.000
_cell.length_c   1.000
_cell.angle_alpha   90.00
_cell.angle_beta   90.00
_cell.angle_gamma   90.00
#
_symmetry.space_group_name_H-M   'P 1'
#
loop_
_entity.id
_entity.type
_entity.pdbx_description
1 polymer ?
#
loop_
_entity_poly.entity_id
_entity_poly.type
_entity_poly.pdbx_seq_one_letter_code
_entity_poly.pdbx_strand_id
1 'polypeptide(L)'
;MPFPGRRVGPAHAGAVRLEPALPRPKSSDSQAVNIPHLDKIEDAGELERELLRIQDFYDTVRLRQSLGYVTPEEEHHGLGPVIRKARRVGLGQARAARVATRRKLRQDPM
;
A
#
# COMPACT_ATOMS: atom_id res chain seq x y z
N MET A 1 -10.01 -41.62 -53.53
CA MET A 1 -9.94 -40.29 -54.18
C MET A 1 -8.87 -39.46 -53.46
N PRO A 2 -7.88 -38.86 -54.16
CA PRO A 2 -6.63 -38.35 -53.56
C PRO A 2 -6.45 -36.80 -53.56
N PHE A 3 -5.45 -36.35 -52.77
CA PHE A 3 -4.66 -35.07 -52.79
C PHE A 3 -5.21 -33.79 -52.10
N PRO A 4 -4.36 -32.78 -51.72
CA PRO A 4 -2.89 -32.78 -51.49
C PRO A 4 -2.38 -31.95 -50.27
N GLY A 5 -1.16 -32.27 -49.82
CA GLY A 5 -0.06 -31.30 -49.61
C GLY A 5 -0.20 -30.22 -48.53
N ARG A 6 0.11 -30.55 -47.27
CA ARG A 6 0.41 -29.55 -46.23
C ARG A 6 1.85 -29.04 -46.40
N ARG A 7 2.03 -27.87 -47.02
CA ARG A 7 3.30 -27.12 -46.97
C ARG A 7 3.53 -26.62 -45.54
N VAL A 8 4.59 -27.08 -44.89
CA VAL A 8 5.09 -26.50 -43.64
C VAL A 8 5.85 -25.23 -44.01
N GLY A 9 5.25 -24.07 -43.75
CA GLY A 9 5.95 -22.78 -43.82
C GLY A 9 6.90 -22.62 -42.62
N PRO A 10 7.94 -21.78 -42.74
CA PRO A 10 8.94 -21.65 -41.70
C PRO A 10 8.33 -21.07 -40.42
N ALA A 11 8.79 -21.57 -39.28
CA ALA A 11 8.45 -21.06 -37.96
C ALA A 11 8.87 -19.59 -37.88
N HIS A 12 7.89 -18.68 -37.91
CA HIS A 12 8.12 -17.31 -37.48
C HIS A 12 8.39 -17.37 -35.97
N ALA A 13 9.67 -17.20 -35.62
CA ALA A 13 10.10 -16.92 -34.25
C ALA A 13 9.19 -15.84 -33.68
N GLY A 14 8.40 -16.20 -32.66
CA GLY A 14 7.52 -15.27 -31.98
C GLY A 14 8.36 -14.16 -31.39
N ALA A 15 8.33 -13.00 -32.03
CA ALA A 15 8.84 -11.78 -31.43
C ALA A 15 7.99 -11.53 -30.19
N VAL A 16 8.58 -11.76 -29.01
CA VAL A 16 8.04 -11.27 -27.75
C VAL A 16 7.98 -9.77 -27.89
N ARG A 17 6.78 -9.24 -28.18
CA ARG A 17 6.51 -7.82 -28.14
C ARG A 17 6.75 -7.41 -26.69
N LEU A 18 7.91 -6.84 -26.42
CA LEU A 18 8.15 -6.06 -25.22
C LEU A 18 7.14 -4.92 -25.29
N GLU A 19 6.05 -5.06 -24.54
CA GLU A 19 5.10 -3.96 -24.32
C GLU A 19 5.94 -2.74 -23.91
N PRO A 20 5.83 -1.61 -24.63
CA PRO A 20 6.57 -0.42 -24.25
C PRO A 20 6.18 -0.10 -22.82
N ALA A 21 7.18 -0.02 -21.94
CA ALA A 21 6.97 0.34 -20.54
C ALA A 21 6.04 1.57 -20.52
N LEU A 22 4.89 1.42 -19.85
CA LEU A 22 3.95 2.52 -19.64
C LEU A 22 4.75 3.77 -19.27
N PRO A 23 4.48 4.93 -19.90
CA PRO A 23 5.19 6.15 -19.56
C PRO A 23 5.10 6.33 -18.05
N ARG A 24 6.25 6.37 -17.37
CA ARG A 24 6.28 6.66 -15.93
C ARG A 24 5.43 7.91 -15.74
N PRO A 25 4.42 7.90 -14.84
CA PRO A 25 3.58 9.07 -14.66
C PRO A 25 4.50 10.27 -14.42
N LYS A 26 4.30 11.35 -15.17
CA LYS A 26 5.01 12.62 -14.92
C LYS A 26 4.85 12.91 -13.43
N SER A 27 5.94 13.24 -12.78
CA SER A 27 6.08 13.41 -11.34
C SER A 27 5.36 14.67 -10.82
N SER A 28 4.14 14.94 -11.30
CA SER A 28 3.34 16.13 -11.02
C SER A 28 2.77 16.17 -9.60
N ASP A 29 2.87 15.07 -8.84
CA ASP A 29 2.59 15.02 -7.41
C ASP A 29 3.85 14.69 -6.60
N SER A 30 5.01 15.20 -7.03
CA SER A 30 6.17 15.27 -6.14
C SER A 30 5.93 16.40 -5.14
N GLN A 31 5.00 16.22 -4.21
CA GLN A 31 5.17 16.87 -2.92
C GLN A 31 6.47 16.31 -2.36
N ALA A 32 7.59 16.97 -2.68
CA ALA A 32 8.84 16.75 -1.97
C ALA A 32 8.45 16.87 -0.50
N VAL A 33 8.57 15.77 0.24
CA VAL A 33 8.36 15.80 1.67
C VAL A 33 9.46 16.71 2.17
N ASN A 34 9.11 17.97 2.44
CA ASN A 34 10.06 18.93 2.97
C ASN A 34 10.37 18.46 4.39
N ILE A 35 11.54 17.85 4.53
CA ILE A 35 12.12 17.45 5.80
C ILE A 35 13.28 18.42 6.02
N PRO A 36 13.06 19.54 6.74
CA PRO A 36 13.97 20.70 6.69
C PRO A 36 15.40 20.42 7.17
N HIS A 37 15.65 19.31 7.85
CA HIS A 37 16.98 18.94 8.30
C HIS A 37 17.79 18.17 7.25
N LEU A 38 17.16 17.60 6.22
CA LEU A 38 17.87 16.91 5.14
C LEU A 38 18.73 17.87 4.31
N ASP A 39 18.22 19.09 4.08
CA ASP A 39 18.92 20.14 3.32
C ASP A 39 20.22 20.61 4.00
N LYS A 40 20.45 20.22 5.26
CA LYS A 40 21.61 20.61 6.07
C LYS A 40 22.71 19.53 6.09
N ILE A 41 22.45 18.36 5.52
CA ILE A 41 23.40 17.25 5.52
C ILE A 41 24.28 17.37 4.27
N GLU A 42 25.57 17.66 4.49
CA GLU A 42 26.54 17.84 3.40
C GLU A 42 27.19 16.53 2.95
N ASP A 43 27.42 15.59 3.89
CA ASP A 43 28.00 14.29 3.58
C ASP A 43 26.97 13.40 2.87
N ALA A 44 27.29 12.97 1.65
CA ALA A 44 26.40 12.13 0.86
C ALA A 44 26.09 10.78 1.54
N GLY A 45 27.08 10.21 2.24
CA GLY A 45 26.89 8.96 2.98
C GLY A 45 25.96 9.12 4.19
N GLU A 46 26.03 10.26 4.88
CA GLU A 46 25.12 10.62 5.96
C GLU A 46 23.70 10.85 5.44
N LEU A 47 23.56 11.55 4.30
CA LEU A 47 22.26 11.79 3.68
C LEU A 47 21.59 10.48 3.28
N GLU A 48 22.31 9.54 2.68
CA GLU A 48 21.77 8.23 2.31
C GLU A 48 21.27 7.44 3.54
N ARG A 49 22.07 7.41 4.62
CA ARG A 49 21.68 6.76 5.87
C ARG A 49 20.41 7.36 6.45
N GLU A 50 20.31 8.69 6.44
CA GLU A 50 19.15 9.40 6.98
C GLU A 50 17.90 9.21 6.11
N LEU A 51 18.06 9.18 4.78
CA LEU A 51 16.97 8.87 3.85
C LEU A 51 16.45 7.45 4.04
N LEU A 52 17.33 6.45 4.22
CA LEU A 52 16.91 5.08 4.50
C LEU A 52 16.13 4.98 5.80
N ARG A 53 16.59 5.66 6.86
CA ARG A 53 15.89 5.71 8.16
C ARG A 53 14.50 6.33 8.02
N ILE A 54 14.38 7.44 7.30
CA ILE A 54 13.10 8.13 7.09
C ILE A 54 12.17 7.28 6.24
N GLN A 55 12.67 6.69 5.15
CA GLN A 55 11.89 5.83 4.29
C GLN A 55 11.25 4.69 5.10
N ASP A 56 12.08 3.95 5.85
CA ASP A 56 11.62 2.85 6.70
C ASP A 56 10.52 3.31 7.67
N PHE A 57 10.69 4.46 8.34
CA PHE A 57 9.67 5.00 9.23
C PHE A 57 8.36 5.36 8.52
N TYR A 58 8.42 6.00 7.36
CA TYR A 58 7.22 6.42 6.63
C TYR A 58 6.47 5.26 6.01
N ASP A 59 7.18 4.19 5.63
CA ASP A 59 6.60 3.01 5.00
C ASP A 59 6.03 2.03 6.03
N THR A 60 6.73 1.81 7.15
CA THR A 60 6.40 0.72 8.09
C THR A 60 5.78 1.17 9.42
N VAL A 61 5.97 2.43 9.82
CA VAL A 61 5.50 2.93 11.13
C VAL A 61 4.36 3.94 10.99
N ARG A 62 4.48 4.87 10.03
CA ARG A 62 3.53 5.98 9.92
C ARG A 62 2.19 5.53 9.31
N LEU A 63 1.12 5.62 10.10
CA LEU A 63 -0.24 5.41 9.60
C LEU A 63 -0.68 6.56 8.70
N ARG A 64 -1.23 6.25 7.52
CA ARG A 64 -1.71 7.26 6.56
C ARG A 64 -3.23 7.33 6.54
N GLN A 65 -3.77 8.53 6.74
CA GLN A 65 -5.22 8.76 6.74
C GLN A 65 -5.88 8.39 5.40
N SER A 66 -5.24 8.72 4.27
CA SER A 66 -5.77 8.37 2.93
C SER A 66 -5.83 6.86 2.68
N LEU A 67 -5.06 6.05 3.40
CA LEU A 67 -5.10 4.58 3.36
C LEU A 67 -6.05 3.99 4.43
N GLY A 68 -6.75 4.85 5.19
CA GLY A 68 -7.61 4.44 6.29
C GLY A 68 -6.83 4.08 7.56
N TYR A 69 -5.74 4.80 7.83
CA TYR A 69 -4.83 4.56 8.95
C TYR A 69 -4.27 3.12 8.94
N VAL A 70 -3.67 2.80 7.79
CA VAL A 70 -2.85 1.63 7.49
C VAL A 70 -1.49 2.18 7.04
N THR A 71 -0.42 1.46 7.30
CA THR A 71 0.91 1.83 6.81
C THR A 71 0.99 1.60 5.29
N PRO A 72 1.80 2.37 4.55
CA PRO A 72 2.06 2.09 3.14
C PRO A 72 2.50 0.64 2.88
N GLU A 73 3.38 0.10 3.73
CA GLU A 73 3.89 -1.27 3.62
C GLU A 73 2.78 -2.32 3.77
N GLU A 74 1.92 -2.19 4.78
CA GLU A 74 0.79 -3.10 4.98
C GLU A 74 -0.21 -3.04 3.81
N GLU A 75 -0.43 -1.86 3.22
CA GLU A 75 -1.28 -1.71 2.04
C GLU A 75 -0.64 -2.39 0.83
N HIS A 76 0.67 -2.21 0.62
CA HIS A 76 1.42 -2.85 -0.45
C HIS A 76 1.35 -4.38 -0.37
N HIS A 77 1.44 -4.93 0.84
CA HIS A 77 1.30 -6.36 1.12
C HIS A 77 -0.16 -6.85 1.13
N GLY A 78 -1.13 -5.99 0.80
CA GLY A 78 -2.55 -6.36 0.73
C GLY A 78 -3.22 -6.62 2.08
N LEU A 79 -2.58 -6.24 3.19
CA LEU A 79 -3.13 -6.40 4.55
C LEU A 79 -4.15 -5.32 4.90
N GLY A 80 -4.13 -4.18 4.19
CA GLY A 80 -5.01 -3.04 4.44
C GLY A 80 -6.50 -3.38 4.56
N PRO A 81 -7.11 -4.15 3.62
CA PRO A 81 -8.50 -4.58 3.73
C PRO A 81 -8.82 -5.35 5.01
N VAL A 82 -7.92 -6.24 5.44
CA VAL A 82 -8.08 -7.05 6.67
C VAL A 82 -8.02 -6.17 7.91
N ILE A 83 -7.02 -5.27 7.99
CA ILE A 83 -6.86 -4.34 9.10
C ILE A 83 -8.08 -3.42 9.23
N ARG A 84 -8.53 -2.83 8.12
CA ARG A 84 -9.71 -1.95 8.10
C ARG A 84 -10.98 -2.69 8.52
N LYS A 85 -11.17 -3.94 8.09
CA LYS A 85 -12.30 -4.79 8.52
C LYS A 85 -12.24 -5.08 10.02
N ALA A 86 -11.08 -5.50 10.53
CA ALA A 86 -10.90 -5.79 11.96
C ALA A 86 -11.20 -4.57 12.83
N ARG A 87 -10.73 -3.38 12.42
CA ARG A 87 -11.01 -2.13 13.13
C ARG A 87 -12.51 -1.82 13.19
N ARG A 88 -13.23 -1.98 12.08
CA ARG A 88 -14.70 -1.77 12.03
C ARG A 88 -15.43 -2.71 12.99
N VAL A 89 -15.04 -3.98 13.01
CA VAL A 89 -15.62 -4.99 13.92
C VAL A 89 -15.34 -4.62 15.37
N GLY A 90 -14.09 -4.28 15.71
CA GLY A 90 -13.71 -3.89 17.08
C GLY A 90 -14.47 -2.65 17.57
N LEU A 91 -14.66 -1.63 16.71
CA LEU A 91 -15.47 -0.46 17.05
C LEU A 91 -16.94 -0.81 17.33
N GLY A 92 -17.50 -1.74 16.54
CA GLY A 92 -18.85 -2.27 16.77
C GLY A 92 -18.98 -3.00 18.11
N GLN A 93 -18.02 -3.85 18.43
CA GLN A 93 -17.97 -4.57 19.71
C GLN A 93 -17.83 -3.60 20.90
N ALA A 94 -16.91 -2.63 20.81
CA ALA A 94 -16.73 -1.62 21.84
C ALA A 94 -18.02 -0.81 22.08
N ARG A 95 -18.75 -0.47 21.01
CA ARG A 95 -20.07 0.18 21.12
C ARG A 95 -21.08 -0.71 21.84
N ALA A 96 -21.18 -1.98 21.45
CA ALA A 96 -22.11 -2.92 22.07
C ALA A 96 -21.81 -3.09 23.57
N ALA A 97 -20.54 -3.23 23.94
CA ALA A 97 -20.08 -3.30 25.33
C ALA A 97 -20.50 -2.06 26.12
N ARG A 98 -20.23 -0.85 25.59
CA ARG A 98 -20.65 0.41 26.23
C ARG A 98 -22.16 0.50 26.47
N VAL A 99 -22.96 0.08 25.48
CA VAL A 99 -24.43 0.06 25.60
C VAL A 99 -24.87 -0.94 26.66
N ALA A 100 -24.29 -2.14 26.69
CA ALA A 100 -24.61 -3.16 27.68
C ALA A 100 -24.27 -2.69 29.11
N THR A 101 -23.08 -2.12 29.32
CA THR A 101 -22.68 -1.55 30.60
C THR A 101 -23.66 -0.45 31.04
N ARG A 102 -24.00 0.48 30.15
CA ARG A 102 -24.95 1.55 30.48
C ARG A 102 -26.35 1.04 30.79
N ARG A 103 -26.81 -0.04 30.14
CA ARG A 103 -28.09 -0.68 30.47
C ARG A 103 -28.07 -1.29 31.87
N LYS A 104 -27.00 -2.01 32.24
CA LYS A 104 -26.85 -2.58 33.59
C LYS A 104 -26.88 -1.50 34.66
N LEU A 105 -26.09 -0.44 34.49
CA LEU A 105 -26.06 0.70 35.43
C LEU A 105 -27.41 1.41 35.60
N ARG A 106 -28.31 1.34 34.61
CA ARG A 106 -29.66 1.92 34.73
C ARG A 106 -30.66 1.01 35.43
N GLN A 107 -30.39 -0.29 35.47
CA GLN A 107 -31.28 -1.30 36.06
C GLN A 107 -30.89 -1.62 37.51
N ASP A 108 -29.70 -1.20 37.94
CA ASP A 108 -29.31 -1.21 39.35
C ASP A 108 -30.04 -0.07 40.07
N PRO A 109 -30.99 -0.34 40.99
CA PRO A 109 -31.44 0.68 41.91
C PRO A 109 -30.27 1.00 42.84
N MET A 110 -29.97 2.29 43.02
CA MET A 110 -28.93 2.77 43.94
C MET A 110 -29.07 2.18 45.34
#